data_AF-Q1MXH2-F1
#
_entry.id   AF-Q1MXH2-F1
#
_cell.length_a   1.000
_cell.length_b   1.000
_cell.length_c   1.000
_cell.angle_alpha   90.00
_cell.angle_beta   90.00
_cell.angle_gamma   90.00
#
_symmetry.space_group_name_H-M   'P 1'
#
loop_
_entity.id
_entity.type
_entity.pdbx_description
1 polymer ?
#
loop_
_entity_poly.entity_id
_entity_poly.type
_entity_poly.pdbx_seq_one_letter_code
_entity_poly.pdbx_strand_id
1 'polypeptide(L)'
;MELTQYLSQLEGQYRLFDVGRRIKKLDKHEFQQFEQGQIPYPAPYLQHAWLALFISHPKQIENETLMFLKWPLDEQGKLIPYVRDDLVNRLITLSEKPLQADSEIEDPLKDNPFAFNPDEIRLANLHALIQASAHRKPSSHYDGVKRYLQAGAMNSENLKEWQNLGVQGIADVSARLDDNQVSLKACLPNLPAEVLLAFAQCLEHQKPSVEIAEAAKVRLEKALREDTQSTIVEACLRIIGATHSDTLRIETWQSWMDSAYATDVACVLAFATRNY
;
A
#
# COMPACT_ATOMS: atom_id res chain seq x y z
N MET A 1 20.99 14.37 -15.93
CA MET A 1 21.38 13.04 -15.43
C MET A 1 20.11 12.37 -14.92
N GLU A 2 19.90 11.11 -15.23
CA GLU A 2 18.73 10.36 -14.76
C GLU A 2 18.86 10.05 -13.25
N LEU A 3 17.76 10.09 -12.49
CA LEU A 3 17.67 9.71 -11.08
C LEU A 3 18.08 8.25 -10.90
N THR A 4 17.61 7.34 -11.77
CA THR A 4 18.03 5.92 -11.69
C THR A 4 19.53 5.75 -11.85
N GLN A 5 20.16 6.54 -12.72
CA GLN A 5 21.61 6.55 -12.92
C GLN A 5 22.33 7.10 -11.69
N TYR A 6 21.89 8.25 -11.17
CA TYR A 6 22.45 8.86 -9.96
C TYR A 6 22.38 7.90 -8.75
N LEU A 7 21.19 7.36 -8.46
CA LEU A 7 20.98 6.47 -7.32
C LEU A 7 21.78 5.16 -7.43
N SER A 8 22.12 4.73 -8.65
CA SER A 8 22.94 3.53 -8.88
C SER A 8 24.44 3.77 -8.68
N GLN A 9 24.88 5.04 -8.67
CA GLN A 9 26.25 5.44 -8.38
C GLN A 9 26.51 5.63 -6.88
N LEU A 10 25.45 5.85 -6.08
CA LEU A 10 25.55 5.98 -4.63
C LEU A 10 25.93 4.65 -3.97
N GLU A 11 26.73 4.72 -2.90
CA GLU A 11 26.97 3.58 -2.02
C GLU A 11 25.70 3.23 -1.24
N GLY A 12 24.92 2.25 -1.70
CA GLY A 12 23.70 1.84 -1.00
C GLY A 12 22.77 0.98 -1.84
N GLN A 13 21.59 0.71 -1.31
CA GLN A 13 20.49 0.11 -2.05
C GLN A 13 19.30 1.06 -2.05
N TYR A 14 18.72 1.29 -3.24
CA TYR A 14 17.46 1.99 -3.38
C TYR A 14 16.35 1.07 -3.90
N ARG A 15 15.13 1.37 -3.48
CA ARG A 15 13.87 0.76 -3.94
C ARG A 15 12.86 1.87 -4.23
N LEU A 16 12.14 1.70 -5.33
CA LEU A 16 11.05 2.58 -5.72
C LEU A 16 9.73 1.84 -5.56
N PHE A 17 8.73 2.53 -5.06
CA PHE A 17 7.38 2.01 -4.92
C PHE A 17 6.39 2.99 -5.56
N ASP A 18 5.41 2.46 -6.30
CA ASP A 18 4.16 3.17 -6.52
C ASP A 18 3.40 3.13 -5.20
N VAL A 19 2.85 4.27 -4.81
CA VAL A 19 1.97 4.42 -3.66
C VAL A 19 0.67 5.12 -4.05
N GLY A 20 0.29 5.06 -5.33
CA GLY A 20 -0.92 5.72 -5.84
C GLY A 20 -2.15 4.94 -5.45
N ARG A 21 -2.60 4.05 -6.34
CA ARG A 21 -3.81 3.22 -6.11
C ARG A 21 -3.53 2.08 -5.15
N ARG A 22 -2.37 1.44 -5.29
CA ARG A 22 -1.90 0.33 -4.46
C ARG A 22 -0.41 0.49 -4.24
N ILE A 23 0.09 0.01 -3.11
CA ILE A 23 1.52 -0.02 -2.89
C ILE A 23 2.12 -1.18 -3.68
N LYS A 24 2.99 -0.86 -4.65
CA LYS A 24 3.67 -1.85 -5.48
C LYS A 24 5.12 -1.46 -5.66
N LYS A 25 6.04 -2.41 -5.47
CA LYS A 25 7.44 -2.20 -5.84
C LYS A 25 7.55 -2.02 -7.35
N LEU A 26 8.16 -0.91 -7.77
CA LEU A 26 8.45 -0.64 -9.17
C LEU A 26 9.68 -1.43 -9.61
N ASP A 27 9.61 -1.98 -10.81
CA ASP A 27 10.78 -2.54 -11.45
C ASP A 27 11.73 -1.41 -11.87
N LYS A 28 13.04 -1.59 -11.66
CA LYS A 28 14.02 -0.53 -11.93
C LYS A 28 14.16 -0.26 -13.42
N HIS A 29 14.07 -1.29 -14.26
CA HIS A 29 14.17 -1.15 -15.70
C HIS A 29 12.91 -0.50 -16.27
N GLU A 30 11.72 -0.92 -15.82
CA GLU A 30 10.45 -0.25 -16.17
C GLU A 30 10.48 1.24 -15.77
N PHE A 31 10.92 1.55 -14.54
CA PHE A 31 11.02 2.94 -14.10
C PHE A 31 12.03 3.75 -14.93
N GLN A 32 13.17 3.16 -15.31
CA GLN A 32 14.17 3.80 -16.17
C GLN A 32 13.59 4.11 -17.57
N GLN A 33 12.79 3.21 -18.15
CA GLN A 33 12.12 3.47 -19.42
C GLN A 33 11.10 4.62 -19.31
N PHE A 34 10.35 4.68 -18.20
CA PHE A 34 9.46 5.80 -17.88
C PHE A 34 10.23 7.10 -17.76
N GLU A 35 11.35 7.08 -17.06
CA GLU A 35 12.23 8.22 -16.84
C GLU A 35 12.79 8.80 -18.15
N GLN A 36 13.09 7.93 -19.10
CA GLN A 36 13.55 8.27 -20.46
C GLN A 36 12.40 8.68 -21.40
N GLY A 37 11.16 8.73 -20.93
CA GLY A 37 9.98 9.09 -21.72
C GLY A 37 9.60 8.04 -22.78
N GLN A 38 10.13 6.82 -22.68
CA GLN A 38 9.88 5.73 -23.63
C GLN A 38 8.50 5.10 -23.41
N ILE A 39 8.10 4.95 -22.15
CA ILE A 39 6.79 4.42 -21.76
C ILE A 39 6.06 5.44 -20.86
N PRO A 40 4.70 5.44 -20.83
CA PRO A 40 3.96 6.15 -19.80
C PRO A 40 4.21 5.54 -18.42
N TYR A 41 3.87 6.27 -17.36
CA TYR A 41 3.91 5.73 -16.02
C TYR A 41 2.97 4.52 -15.89
N PRO A 42 3.38 3.37 -15.30
CA PRO A 42 2.58 2.14 -15.32
C PRO A 42 1.25 2.22 -14.57
N ALA A 43 1.15 3.04 -13.53
CA ALA A 43 -0.01 3.08 -12.63
C ALA A 43 -0.43 4.52 -12.25
N PRO A 44 -0.80 5.37 -13.23
CA PRO A 44 -1.08 6.78 -12.96
C PRO A 44 -2.31 6.93 -12.07
N TYR A 45 -2.21 7.81 -11.09
CA TYR A 45 -3.33 8.14 -10.20
C TYR A 45 -3.52 9.65 -10.12
N LEU A 46 -4.71 10.10 -10.55
CA LEU A 46 -5.05 11.52 -10.65
C LEU A 46 -4.02 12.32 -11.46
N GLN A 47 -3.60 11.80 -12.62
CA GLN A 47 -2.58 12.40 -13.51
C GLN A 47 -1.18 12.59 -12.87
N HIS A 48 -0.87 11.83 -11.83
CA HIS A 48 0.44 11.87 -11.18
C HIS A 48 1.04 10.46 -11.04
N ALA A 49 2.37 10.40 -11.02
CA ALA A 49 3.12 9.27 -10.49
C ALA A 49 3.30 9.49 -8.98
N TRP A 50 2.72 8.62 -8.17
CA TRP A 50 2.82 8.66 -6.71
C TRP A 50 3.93 7.71 -6.29
N LEU A 51 5.06 8.27 -5.91
CA LEU A 51 6.30 7.54 -5.70
C LEU A 51 6.71 7.58 -4.23
N ALA A 52 7.23 6.45 -3.76
CA ALA A 52 8.07 6.41 -2.56
C ALA A 52 9.46 5.88 -2.92
N LEU A 53 10.48 6.66 -2.59
CA LEU A 53 11.90 6.32 -2.77
C LEU A 53 12.48 5.96 -1.42
N PHE A 54 12.82 4.68 -1.26
CA PHE A 54 13.48 4.15 -0.08
C PHE A 54 14.96 3.95 -0.38
N ILE A 55 15.83 4.56 0.41
CA ILE A 55 17.29 4.42 0.32
C ILE A 55 17.77 3.82 1.64
N SER A 56 18.56 2.75 1.55
CA SER A 56 19.12 2.06 2.71
C SER A 56 20.62 1.82 2.52
N HIS A 57 21.39 1.96 3.59
CA HIS A 57 22.82 1.69 3.61
C HIS A 57 23.10 0.38 4.37
N PRO A 58 23.82 -0.60 3.79
CA PRO A 58 24.00 -1.94 4.39
C PRO A 58 24.60 -1.95 5.80
N LYS A 59 25.37 -0.91 6.16
CA LYS A 59 26.09 -0.80 7.44
C LYS A 59 25.49 0.24 8.39
N GLN A 60 24.48 0.99 7.96
CA GLN A 60 23.91 2.12 8.70
C GLN A 60 22.39 2.11 8.53
N ILE A 61 21.71 1.21 9.24
CA ILE A 61 20.24 1.10 9.22
C ILE A 61 19.58 2.39 9.73
N GLU A 62 20.25 3.12 10.63
CA GLU A 62 19.80 4.42 11.15
C GLU A 62 19.75 5.52 10.08
N ASN A 63 20.43 5.31 8.94
CA ASN A 63 20.47 6.25 7.82
C ASN A 63 19.49 5.86 6.70
N GLU A 64 18.48 5.04 7.01
CA GLU A 64 17.40 4.75 6.08
C GLU A 64 16.55 5.99 5.82
N THR A 65 16.41 6.34 4.55
CA THR A 65 15.64 7.51 4.12
C THR A 65 14.45 7.05 3.31
N LEU A 66 13.26 7.57 3.65
CA LEU A 66 12.03 7.33 2.92
C LEU A 66 11.44 8.66 2.45
N MET A 67 11.45 8.87 1.13
CA MET A 67 11.00 10.08 0.47
C MET A 67 9.70 9.82 -0.29
N PHE A 68 8.74 10.74 -0.20
CA PHE A 68 7.45 10.66 -0.88
C PHE A 68 7.30 11.78 -1.89
N LEU A 69 7.05 11.42 -3.15
CA LEU A 69 7.04 12.32 -4.30
C LEU A 69 5.77 12.11 -5.13
N LYS A 70 5.17 13.20 -5.57
CA LYS A 70 4.01 13.22 -6.44
C LYS A 70 4.36 13.98 -7.71
N TRP A 71 4.83 13.26 -8.71
CA TRP A 71 5.28 13.85 -9.97
C TRP A 71 4.10 14.04 -10.92
N PRO A 72 3.83 15.26 -11.41
CA PRO A 72 2.83 15.47 -12.44
C PRO A 72 3.25 14.78 -13.74
N LEU A 73 2.26 14.22 -14.43
CA LEU A 73 2.44 13.58 -15.73
C LEU A 73 1.79 14.44 -16.82
N ASP A 74 2.29 14.34 -18.04
CA ASP A 74 1.67 14.97 -19.21
C ASP A 74 0.38 14.24 -19.64
N GLU A 75 -0.28 14.70 -20.72
CA GLU A 75 -1.53 14.11 -21.21
C GLU A 75 -1.35 12.66 -21.71
N GLN A 76 -0.12 12.25 -22.04
CA GLN A 76 0.23 10.88 -22.42
C GLN A 76 0.62 10.02 -21.21
N GLY A 77 0.60 10.58 -19.99
CA GLY A 77 1.04 9.90 -18.78
C GLY A 77 2.56 9.77 -18.64
N LYS A 78 3.33 10.57 -19.39
CA LYS A 78 4.80 10.56 -19.36
C LYS A 78 5.35 11.59 -18.38
N LEU A 79 6.60 11.38 -17.98
CA LEU A 79 7.34 12.26 -17.08
C LEU A 79 7.56 13.64 -17.71
N ILE A 80 7.31 14.69 -16.92
CA ILE A 80 7.78 16.05 -17.22
C ILE A 80 9.24 16.16 -16.75
N PRO A 81 10.25 16.29 -17.63
CA PRO A 81 11.67 16.08 -17.28
C PRO A 81 12.19 16.96 -16.12
N TYR A 82 11.76 18.22 -16.08
CA TYR A 82 12.18 19.18 -15.04
C TYR A 82 11.85 18.70 -13.62
N VAL A 83 10.75 17.96 -13.43
CA VAL A 83 10.31 17.46 -12.12
C VAL A 83 11.32 16.47 -11.53
N ARG A 84 11.86 15.58 -12.37
CA ARG A 84 12.95 14.67 -12.00
C ARG A 84 14.24 15.45 -11.76
N ASP A 85 14.57 16.37 -12.67
CA ASP A 85 15.81 17.12 -12.61
C ASP A 85 15.92 17.95 -11.32
N ASP A 86 14.81 18.52 -10.83
CA ASP A 86 14.74 19.20 -9.53
C ASP A 86 15.17 18.28 -8.37
N LEU A 87 14.61 17.06 -8.31
CA LEU A 87 15.00 16.09 -7.27
C LEU A 87 16.47 15.68 -7.38
N VAL A 88 16.94 15.37 -8.59
CA VAL A 88 18.34 14.96 -8.81
C VAL A 88 19.30 16.06 -8.35
N ASN A 89 19.04 17.32 -8.74
CA ASN A 89 19.85 18.46 -8.33
C ASN A 89 19.86 18.65 -6.81
N ARG A 90 18.72 18.47 -6.13
CA ARG A 90 18.63 18.54 -4.66
C ARG A 90 19.46 17.45 -3.99
N LEU A 91 19.37 16.21 -4.47
CA LEU A 91 20.12 15.10 -3.92
C LEU A 91 21.64 15.28 -4.11
N ILE A 92 22.08 15.78 -5.28
CA ILE A 92 23.49 16.11 -5.53
C ILE A 92 23.94 17.20 -4.55
N THR A 93 23.18 18.30 -4.45
CA THR A 93 23.50 19.44 -3.58
C THR A 93 23.67 19.00 -2.13
N LEU A 94 22.82 18.09 -1.64
CA LEU A 94 22.94 17.55 -0.30
C LEU A 94 24.15 16.64 -0.12
N SER A 95 24.48 15.82 -1.13
CA SER A 95 25.66 14.94 -1.07
C SER A 95 26.99 15.70 -1.06
N GLU A 96 27.02 16.92 -1.62
CA GLU A 96 28.19 17.79 -1.65
C GLU A 96 28.38 18.60 -0.35
N LYS A 97 27.36 18.70 0.51
CA LYS A 97 27.48 19.39 1.79
C LYS A 97 28.33 18.55 2.75
N PRO A 98 29.41 19.11 3.33
CA PRO A 98 30.18 18.40 4.34
C PRO A 98 29.29 18.11 5.55
N LEU A 99 29.26 16.85 5.98
CA LEU A 99 28.62 16.42 7.24
C LEU A 99 29.25 17.21 8.39
N GLN A 100 28.61 18.30 8.82
CA GLN A 100 28.98 18.94 10.08
C GLN A 100 28.47 18.03 11.20
N ALA A 101 29.35 17.72 12.16
CA ALA A 101 29.15 16.66 13.16
C ALA A 101 27.93 16.87 14.09
N ASP A 102 27.27 18.03 14.05
CA ASP A 102 26.13 18.41 14.89
C ASP A 102 24.94 19.02 14.12
N SER A 103 24.95 19.02 12.78
CA SER A 103 23.79 19.50 12.00
C SER A 103 22.79 18.37 11.78
N GLU A 104 21.52 18.59 12.13
CA GLU A 104 20.40 17.73 11.69
C GLU A 104 20.56 17.41 10.19
N ILE A 105 20.47 16.12 9.83
CA ILE A 105 20.50 15.71 8.43
C ILE A 105 19.40 16.47 7.71
N GLU A 106 19.79 17.32 6.77
CA GLU A 106 18.87 18.21 6.08
C GLU A 106 17.96 17.38 5.16
N ASP A 107 16.65 17.53 5.30
CA ASP A 107 15.68 16.76 4.52
C ASP A 107 15.77 17.12 3.01
N PRO A 108 16.08 16.16 2.11
CA PRO A 108 16.12 16.37 0.65
C PRO A 108 14.83 16.91 0.04
N LEU A 109 13.71 16.70 0.72
CA LEU A 109 12.41 17.15 0.27
C LEU A 109 11.98 18.49 0.88
N LYS A 110 12.81 19.12 1.70
CA LYS A 110 12.53 20.44 2.26
C LYS A 110 12.25 21.44 1.13
N ASP A 111 11.08 22.07 1.20
CA ASP A 111 10.56 23.00 0.19
C ASP A 111 10.51 22.42 -1.25
N ASN A 112 10.40 21.09 -1.39
CA ASN A 112 10.18 20.45 -2.68
C ASN A 112 8.68 20.53 -3.04
N PRO A 113 8.30 21.19 -4.16
CA PRO A 113 6.89 21.36 -4.53
C PRO A 113 6.18 20.05 -4.90
N PHE A 114 6.95 18.97 -5.12
CA PHE A 114 6.46 17.65 -5.46
C PHE A 114 6.50 16.69 -4.27
N ALA A 115 6.98 17.11 -3.10
CA ALA A 115 6.89 16.31 -1.90
C ALA A 115 5.47 16.28 -1.36
N PHE A 116 5.08 15.16 -0.74
CA PHE A 116 3.81 15.06 -0.04
C PHE A 116 3.96 14.20 1.22
N ASN A 117 3.09 14.42 2.20
CA ASN A 117 3.00 13.54 3.37
C ASN A 117 1.90 12.49 3.12
N PRO A 118 2.22 11.18 3.11
CA PRO A 118 1.20 10.15 2.98
C PRO A 118 0.28 10.12 4.21
N ASP A 119 -0.95 9.64 4.03
CA ASP A 119 -1.81 9.31 5.16
C ASP A 119 -1.27 8.12 5.97
N GLU A 120 -1.76 7.96 7.20
CA GLU A 120 -1.28 6.95 8.14
C GLU A 120 -1.42 5.51 7.62
N ILE A 121 -2.49 5.20 6.88
CA ILE A 121 -2.73 3.86 6.34
C ILE A 121 -1.68 3.54 5.27
N ARG A 122 -1.45 4.48 4.35
CA ARG A 122 -0.46 4.34 3.28
C ARG A 122 0.96 4.22 3.85
N LEU A 123 1.30 5.03 4.84
CA LEU A 123 2.59 4.97 5.52
C LEU A 123 2.77 3.61 6.23
N ALA A 124 1.77 3.18 6.99
CA ALA A 124 1.80 1.92 7.73
C ALA A 124 1.99 0.71 6.81
N ASN A 125 1.26 0.67 5.69
CA ASN A 125 1.37 -0.41 4.71
C ASN A 125 2.72 -0.41 3.99
N LEU A 126 3.27 0.75 3.65
CA LEU A 126 4.58 0.81 3.02
C LEU A 126 5.68 0.36 3.97
N HIS A 127 5.65 0.82 5.23
CA HIS A 127 6.58 0.37 6.26
C HIS A 127 6.49 -1.14 6.49
N ALA A 128 5.28 -1.67 6.64
CA ALA A 128 5.06 -3.10 6.83
C ALA A 128 5.62 -3.93 5.65
N LEU A 129 5.39 -3.47 4.40
CA LEU A 129 5.91 -4.10 3.19
C LEU A 129 7.45 -4.06 3.13
N ILE A 130 8.07 -2.91 3.42
CA ILE A 130 9.53 -2.78 3.45
C ILE A 130 10.13 -3.74 4.47
N GLN A 131 9.59 -3.76 5.70
CA GLN A 131 10.08 -4.62 6.77
C GLN A 131 9.89 -6.10 6.46
N ALA A 132 8.72 -6.50 5.94
CA ALA A 132 8.45 -7.88 5.55
C ALA A 132 9.38 -8.34 4.41
N SER A 133 9.54 -7.53 3.35
CA SER A 133 10.41 -7.86 2.21
C SER A 133 11.90 -7.95 2.59
N ALA A 134 12.31 -7.20 3.63
CA ALA A 134 13.65 -7.24 4.19
C ALA A 134 13.85 -8.34 5.24
N HIS A 135 12.84 -9.19 5.48
CA HIS A 135 12.85 -10.24 6.52
C HIS A 135 13.17 -9.68 7.92
N ARG A 136 12.75 -8.45 8.19
CA ARG A 136 12.93 -7.77 9.48
C ARG A 136 11.75 -8.04 10.40
N LYS A 137 12.01 -7.86 11.70
CA LYS A 137 10.97 -7.93 12.73
C LYS A 137 9.85 -6.93 12.43
N PRO A 138 8.57 -7.30 12.65
CA PRO A 138 7.45 -6.38 12.55
C PRO A 138 7.52 -5.31 13.66
N SER A 139 6.60 -4.33 13.60
CA SER A 139 6.46 -3.36 14.69
C SER A 139 6.00 -4.01 15.99
N SER A 140 6.10 -3.25 17.09
CA SER A 140 5.58 -3.63 18.42
C SER A 140 4.07 -3.88 18.43
N HIS A 141 3.31 -3.40 17.43
CA HIS A 141 1.86 -3.56 17.36
C HIS A 141 1.42 -4.90 16.76
N TYR A 142 2.31 -5.63 16.07
CA TYR A 142 1.97 -6.87 15.38
C TYR A 142 1.41 -7.95 16.29
N ASP A 143 2.06 -8.20 17.43
CA ASP A 143 1.65 -9.27 18.34
C ASP A 143 0.24 -9.05 18.92
N GLY A 144 -0.15 -7.79 19.12
CA GLY A 144 -1.50 -7.44 19.58
C GLY A 144 -2.57 -7.87 18.58
N VAL A 145 -2.39 -7.51 17.30
CA VAL A 145 -3.33 -7.86 16.23
C VAL A 145 -3.34 -9.37 15.96
N LYS A 146 -2.17 -10.02 16.01
CA LYS A 146 -2.08 -11.47 15.86
C LYS A 146 -2.84 -12.21 16.96
N ARG A 147 -2.67 -11.81 18.23
CA ARG A 147 -3.41 -12.39 19.36
C ARG A 147 -4.91 -12.16 19.22
N TYR A 148 -5.33 -10.98 18.80
CA TYR A 148 -6.73 -10.66 18.53
C TYR A 148 -7.34 -11.62 17.49
N LEU A 149 -6.67 -11.85 16.35
CA LEU A 149 -7.15 -12.81 15.34
C LEU A 149 -7.15 -14.25 15.86
N GLN A 150 -6.16 -14.65 16.65
CA GLN A 150 -6.13 -16.00 17.24
C GLN A 150 -7.28 -16.22 18.23
N ALA A 151 -7.54 -15.24 19.10
CA ALA A 151 -8.65 -15.28 20.04
C ALA A 151 -10.02 -15.30 19.33
N GLY A 152 -10.16 -14.50 18.27
CA GLY A 152 -11.36 -14.46 17.43
C GLY A 152 -11.62 -15.75 16.64
N ALA A 153 -10.55 -16.41 16.17
CA ALA A 153 -10.65 -17.69 15.49
C ALA A 153 -11.10 -18.83 16.41
N MET A 154 -10.81 -18.73 17.72
CA MET A 154 -11.30 -19.68 18.73
C MET A 154 -12.73 -19.37 19.19
N ASN A 155 -13.07 -18.09 19.35
CA ASN A 155 -14.40 -17.64 19.73
C ASN A 155 -14.68 -16.26 19.12
N SER A 156 -15.69 -16.16 18.26
CA SER A 156 -16.03 -14.93 17.55
C SER A 156 -16.46 -13.78 18.47
N GLU A 157 -16.89 -14.06 19.71
CA GLU A 157 -17.22 -13.00 20.68
C GLU A 157 -16.01 -12.14 21.05
N ASN A 158 -14.79 -12.70 20.99
CA ASN A 158 -13.55 -11.95 21.26
C ASN A 158 -13.26 -10.88 20.21
N LEU A 159 -13.91 -10.94 19.04
CA LEU A 159 -13.77 -9.93 17.98
C LEU A 159 -14.37 -8.57 18.37
N LYS A 160 -15.03 -8.45 19.53
CA LYS A 160 -15.54 -7.18 20.07
C LYS A 160 -14.44 -6.32 20.72
N GLU A 161 -13.28 -6.91 21.07
CA GLU A 161 -12.17 -6.27 21.79
C GLU A 161 -11.14 -5.59 20.86
N TRP A 162 -11.61 -4.81 19.89
CA TRP A 162 -10.78 -4.26 18.81
C TRP A 162 -10.29 -2.82 19.04
N GLN A 163 -10.74 -2.14 20.09
CA GLN A 163 -10.51 -0.70 20.29
C GLN A 163 -9.04 -0.32 20.44
N ASN A 164 -8.17 -1.28 20.79
CA ASN A 164 -6.73 -1.07 20.97
C ASN A 164 -5.90 -1.47 19.73
N LEU A 165 -6.53 -1.87 18.62
CA LEU A 165 -5.81 -2.27 17.41
C LEU A 165 -5.34 -1.02 16.64
N GLY A 166 -4.03 -0.84 16.55
CA GLY A 166 -3.43 0.22 15.74
C GLY A 166 -3.26 -0.17 14.27
N VAL A 167 -3.38 0.79 13.36
CA VAL A 167 -3.24 0.59 11.90
C VAL A 167 -1.92 -0.07 11.51
N GLN A 168 -0.81 0.27 12.20
CA GLN A 168 0.50 -0.32 11.95
C GLN A 168 0.52 -1.84 12.21
N GLY A 169 -0.18 -2.31 13.26
CA GLY A 169 -0.26 -3.74 13.56
C GLY A 169 -1.07 -4.50 12.51
N ILE A 170 -2.16 -3.91 12.01
CA ILE A 170 -3.00 -4.49 10.95
C ILE A 170 -2.21 -4.56 9.64
N ALA A 171 -1.46 -3.51 9.31
CA ALA A 171 -0.55 -3.49 8.17
C ALA A 171 0.55 -4.56 8.28
N ASP A 172 1.16 -4.73 9.47
CA ASP A 172 2.18 -5.74 9.69
C ASP A 172 1.67 -7.18 9.55
N VAL A 173 0.45 -7.45 10.03
CA VAL A 173 -0.23 -8.75 9.84
C VAL A 173 -0.57 -8.97 8.37
N SER A 174 -1.07 -7.94 7.68
CA SER A 174 -1.43 -8.02 6.26
C SER A 174 -0.18 -8.21 5.36
N ALA A 175 0.94 -7.57 5.67
CA ALA A 175 2.19 -7.76 4.93
C ALA A 175 2.84 -9.14 5.15
N ARG A 176 2.36 -9.89 6.16
CA ARG A 176 2.83 -11.25 6.53
C ARG A 176 1.67 -12.23 6.48
N LEU A 177 0.95 -12.21 5.36
CA LEU A 177 -0.25 -13.03 5.16
C LEU A 177 0.01 -14.52 5.35
N ASP A 178 1.14 -15.05 4.85
CA ASP A 178 1.48 -16.47 4.95
C ASP A 178 1.47 -16.98 6.40
N ASP A 179 1.90 -16.14 7.36
CA ASP A 179 1.94 -16.48 8.79
C ASP A 179 0.57 -16.38 9.48
N ASN A 180 -0.37 -15.64 8.89
CA ASN A 180 -1.61 -15.19 9.55
C ASN A 180 -2.90 -15.57 8.80
N GLN A 181 -2.79 -16.19 7.61
CA GLN A 181 -3.89 -16.51 6.72
C GLN A 181 -4.98 -17.36 7.41
N VAL A 182 -4.58 -18.36 8.21
CA VAL A 182 -5.52 -19.28 8.86
C VAL A 182 -6.45 -18.51 9.82
N SER A 183 -5.86 -17.73 10.74
CA SER A 183 -6.63 -16.96 11.73
C SER A 183 -7.45 -15.87 11.06
N LEU A 184 -6.88 -15.16 10.08
CA LEU A 184 -7.58 -14.11 9.36
C LEU A 184 -8.80 -14.67 8.61
N LYS A 185 -8.63 -15.77 7.87
CA LYS A 185 -9.73 -16.45 7.16
C LYS A 185 -10.86 -16.84 8.10
N ALA A 186 -10.52 -17.40 9.27
CA ALA A 186 -11.51 -17.81 10.26
C ALA A 186 -12.29 -16.62 10.85
N CYS A 187 -11.63 -15.46 11.00
CA CYS A 187 -12.24 -14.27 11.58
C CYS A 187 -13.07 -13.46 10.57
N LEU A 188 -12.69 -13.42 9.29
CA LEU A 188 -13.32 -12.59 8.24
C LEU A 188 -14.87 -12.60 8.24
N PRO A 189 -15.55 -13.76 8.39
CA PRO A 189 -17.01 -13.80 8.40
C PRO A 189 -17.66 -13.02 9.56
N ASN A 190 -16.94 -12.77 10.65
CA ASN A 190 -17.46 -12.23 11.91
C ASN A 190 -16.75 -10.96 12.37
N LEU A 191 -15.78 -10.43 11.61
CA LEU A 191 -15.12 -9.17 11.95
C LEU A 191 -16.16 -8.03 12.01
N PRO A 192 -16.06 -7.14 13.02
CA PRO A 192 -16.76 -5.86 13.01
C PRO A 192 -16.46 -5.08 11.73
N ALA A 193 -17.41 -4.27 11.26
CA ALA A 193 -17.31 -3.59 9.97
C ALA A 193 -16.07 -2.68 9.89
N GLU A 194 -15.75 -1.98 10.98
CA GLU A 194 -14.61 -1.07 11.10
C GLU A 194 -13.28 -1.84 11.00
N VAL A 195 -13.20 -2.99 11.67
CA VAL A 195 -12.00 -3.84 11.66
C VAL A 195 -11.84 -4.50 10.30
N LEU A 196 -12.94 -4.97 9.70
CA LEU A 196 -12.96 -5.53 8.35
C LEU A 196 -12.48 -4.50 7.32
N LEU A 197 -12.95 -3.25 7.41
CA LEU A 197 -12.50 -2.17 6.53
C LEU A 197 -11.00 -1.88 6.72
N ALA A 198 -10.52 -1.80 7.96
CA ALA A 198 -9.10 -1.58 8.24
C ALA A 198 -8.21 -2.69 7.66
N PHE A 199 -8.61 -3.96 7.81
CA PHE A 199 -7.94 -5.08 7.15
C PHE A 199 -8.03 -4.96 5.62
N ALA A 200 -9.20 -4.65 5.06
CA ALA A 200 -9.37 -4.52 3.62
C ALA A 200 -8.47 -3.43 3.01
N GLN A 201 -8.33 -2.29 3.68
CA GLN A 201 -7.43 -1.20 3.30
C GLN A 201 -5.95 -1.60 3.34
N CYS A 202 -5.57 -2.61 4.13
CA CYS A 202 -4.21 -3.13 4.15
C CYS A 202 -4.02 -4.28 3.14
N LEU A 203 -4.98 -5.20 3.08
CA LEU A 203 -4.96 -6.37 2.20
C LEU A 203 -5.03 -5.99 0.72
N GLU A 204 -5.61 -4.84 0.37
CA GLU A 204 -5.63 -4.36 -1.02
C GLU A 204 -4.25 -4.05 -1.60
N HIS A 205 -3.23 -3.91 -0.74
CA HIS A 205 -1.83 -3.72 -1.12
C HIS A 205 -1.03 -5.02 -1.16
N GLN A 206 -1.66 -6.13 -0.79
CA GLN A 206 -1.05 -7.45 -0.71
C GLN A 206 -1.57 -8.34 -1.84
N LYS A 207 -1.25 -9.63 -1.79
CA LYS A 207 -1.79 -10.66 -2.67
C LYS A 207 -2.62 -11.65 -1.84
N PRO A 208 -3.87 -11.31 -1.47
CA PRO A 208 -4.74 -12.24 -0.77
C PRO A 208 -4.87 -13.56 -1.53
N SER A 209 -4.75 -14.66 -0.80
CA SER A 209 -4.96 -16.00 -1.35
C SER A 209 -6.40 -16.19 -1.81
N VAL A 210 -6.64 -17.22 -2.61
CA VAL A 210 -7.99 -17.57 -3.07
C VAL A 210 -8.90 -17.87 -1.89
N GLU A 211 -8.41 -18.51 -0.83
CA GLU A 211 -9.22 -18.85 0.35
C GLU A 211 -9.63 -17.61 1.16
N ILE A 212 -8.79 -16.57 1.21
CA ILE A 212 -9.15 -15.28 1.83
C ILE A 212 -10.22 -14.58 0.98
N ALA A 213 -10.04 -14.58 -0.35
CA ALA A 213 -10.98 -13.97 -1.27
C ALA A 213 -12.34 -14.67 -1.24
N GLU A 214 -12.39 -16.00 -1.15
CA GLU A 214 -13.61 -16.78 -1.00
C GLU A 214 -14.33 -16.46 0.31
N ALA A 215 -13.60 -16.37 1.43
CA ALA A 215 -14.19 -15.96 2.72
C ALA A 215 -14.79 -14.54 2.65
N ALA A 216 -14.09 -13.61 1.98
CA ALA A 216 -14.61 -12.27 1.74
C ALA A 216 -15.84 -12.28 0.80
N LYS A 217 -15.85 -13.14 -0.23
CA LYS A 217 -16.99 -13.29 -1.15
C LYS A 217 -18.24 -13.78 -0.42
N VAL A 218 -18.11 -14.81 0.42
CA VAL A 218 -19.23 -15.31 1.25
C VAL A 218 -19.78 -14.20 2.15
N ARG A 219 -18.90 -13.39 2.75
CA ARG A 219 -19.30 -12.24 3.58
C ARG A 219 -20.00 -11.15 2.76
N LEU A 220 -19.51 -10.87 1.56
CA LEU A 220 -20.13 -9.92 0.62
C LEU A 220 -21.52 -10.38 0.19
N GLU A 221 -21.68 -11.61 -0.27
CA GLU A 221 -22.98 -12.12 -0.72
C GLU A 221 -24.02 -12.09 0.41
N LYS A 222 -23.61 -12.38 1.65
CA LYS A 222 -24.47 -12.20 2.82
C LYS A 222 -24.87 -10.72 2.99
N ALA A 223 -23.90 -9.82 2.93
CA ALA A 223 -24.12 -8.38 3.06
C ALA A 223 -25.06 -7.81 1.99
N LEU A 224 -24.97 -8.30 0.75
CA LEU A 224 -25.84 -7.90 -0.36
C LEU A 224 -27.28 -8.39 -0.18
N ARG A 225 -27.48 -9.60 0.37
CA ARG A 225 -28.83 -10.18 0.60
C ARG A 225 -29.55 -9.59 1.80
N GLU A 226 -28.81 -9.34 2.88
CA GLU A 226 -29.36 -8.86 4.15
C GLU A 226 -29.47 -7.33 4.22
N ASP A 227 -29.10 -6.63 3.14
CA ASP A 227 -29.04 -5.17 3.04
C ASP A 227 -28.35 -4.53 4.24
N THR A 228 -27.09 -4.92 4.44
CA THR A 228 -26.30 -4.56 5.63
C THR A 228 -25.57 -3.21 5.49
N GLN A 229 -24.45 -3.02 6.18
CA GLN A 229 -23.69 -1.78 6.09
C GLN A 229 -22.87 -1.76 4.79
N SER A 230 -22.96 -0.66 4.03
CA SER A 230 -22.15 -0.40 2.84
C SER A 230 -20.64 -0.62 3.08
N THR A 231 -20.16 -0.29 4.28
CA THR A 231 -18.78 -0.54 4.74
C THR A 231 -18.32 -1.98 4.57
N ILE A 232 -19.20 -2.96 4.82
CA ILE A 232 -18.86 -4.39 4.67
C ILE A 232 -18.71 -4.73 3.18
N VAL A 233 -19.61 -4.23 2.34
CA VAL A 233 -19.56 -4.44 0.89
C VAL A 233 -18.28 -3.81 0.33
N GLU A 234 -18.00 -2.55 0.67
CA GLU A 234 -16.76 -1.85 0.29
C GLU A 234 -15.51 -2.66 0.67
N ALA A 235 -15.43 -3.10 1.93
CA ALA A 235 -14.28 -3.83 2.44
C ALA A 235 -14.08 -5.16 1.69
N CYS A 236 -15.15 -5.91 1.44
CA CYS A 236 -15.05 -7.16 0.69
C CYS A 236 -14.66 -6.93 -0.78
N LEU A 237 -15.20 -5.90 -1.46
CA LEU A 237 -14.81 -5.54 -2.83
C LEU A 237 -13.30 -5.23 -2.90
N ARG A 238 -12.73 -4.52 -1.92
CA ARG A 238 -11.29 -4.23 -1.85
C ARG A 238 -10.44 -5.50 -1.73
N ILE A 239 -10.82 -6.41 -0.82
CA ILE A 239 -10.10 -7.68 -0.60
C ILE A 239 -10.14 -8.53 -1.87
N ILE A 240 -11.33 -8.71 -2.45
CA ILE A 240 -11.53 -9.56 -3.64
C ILE A 240 -10.84 -8.95 -4.85
N GLY A 241 -10.88 -7.63 -5.03
CA GLY A 241 -10.19 -6.96 -6.13
C GLY A 241 -8.67 -7.15 -6.12
N ALA A 242 -8.07 -7.51 -4.98
CA ALA A 242 -6.63 -7.76 -4.85
C ALA A 242 -6.24 -9.23 -5.08
N THR A 243 -7.20 -10.14 -5.22
CA THR A 243 -6.89 -11.54 -5.54
C THR A 243 -6.43 -11.73 -6.98
N HIS A 244 -5.71 -12.82 -7.24
CA HIS A 244 -5.29 -13.23 -8.58
C HIS A 244 -6.34 -14.07 -9.33
N SER A 245 -7.46 -14.43 -8.70
CA SER A 245 -8.54 -15.21 -9.34
C SER A 245 -9.50 -14.30 -10.10
N ASP A 246 -9.36 -14.24 -11.43
CA ASP A 246 -10.27 -13.50 -12.31
C ASP A 246 -11.71 -13.97 -12.20
N THR A 247 -11.93 -15.28 -12.08
CA THR A 247 -13.27 -15.85 -11.90
C THR A 247 -13.96 -15.29 -10.66
N LEU A 248 -13.28 -15.30 -9.51
CA LEU A 248 -13.85 -14.76 -8.26
C LEU A 248 -14.13 -13.26 -8.37
N ARG A 249 -13.24 -12.50 -9.02
CA ARG A 249 -13.44 -11.08 -9.27
C ARG A 249 -14.70 -10.84 -10.10
N ILE A 250 -14.80 -11.46 -11.27
CA ILE A 250 -15.91 -11.26 -12.22
C ILE A 250 -17.26 -11.63 -11.58
N GLU A 251 -17.37 -12.79 -10.93
CA GLU A 251 -18.60 -13.22 -10.25
C GLU A 251 -19.02 -12.24 -9.15
N THR A 252 -18.04 -11.70 -8.40
CA THR A 252 -18.28 -10.70 -7.36
C THR A 252 -18.79 -9.39 -7.96
N TRP A 253 -18.19 -8.91 -9.05
CA TRP A 253 -18.62 -7.66 -9.68
C TRP A 253 -20.02 -7.76 -10.24
N GLN A 254 -20.38 -8.88 -10.87
CA GLN A 254 -21.75 -9.13 -11.34
C GLN A 254 -22.74 -9.08 -10.18
N SER A 255 -22.46 -9.83 -9.11
CA SER A 255 -23.33 -9.86 -7.92
C SER A 255 -23.49 -8.47 -7.29
N TRP A 256 -22.43 -7.67 -7.23
CA TRP A 256 -22.49 -6.30 -6.71
C TRP A 256 -23.23 -5.35 -7.65
N MET A 257 -23.02 -5.42 -8.96
CA MET A 257 -23.70 -4.58 -9.95
C MET A 257 -25.22 -4.82 -9.98
N ASP A 258 -25.67 -6.04 -9.67
CA ASP A 258 -27.09 -6.39 -9.59
C ASP A 258 -27.72 -6.04 -8.21
N SER A 259 -26.94 -5.47 -7.28
CA SER A 259 -27.39 -5.12 -5.93
C SER A 259 -27.75 -3.64 -5.77
N ALA A 260 -28.39 -3.30 -4.65
CA ALA A 260 -28.67 -1.91 -4.27
C ALA A 260 -27.39 -1.06 -4.05
N TYR A 261 -26.22 -1.70 -3.89
CA TYR A 261 -24.94 -1.04 -3.64
C TYR A 261 -24.18 -0.64 -4.92
N ALA A 262 -24.74 -0.93 -6.11
CA ALA A 262 -24.08 -0.60 -7.38
C ALA A 262 -23.84 0.90 -7.59
N THR A 263 -24.65 1.75 -6.94
CA THR A 263 -24.52 3.22 -6.97
C THR A 263 -23.94 3.81 -5.69
N ASP A 264 -23.59 2.98 -4.71
CA ASP A 264 -22.96 3.45 -3.47
C ASP A 264 -21.55 3.99 -3.78
N VAL A 265 -21.27 5.21 -3.31
CA VAL A 265 -20.03 5.93 -3.65
C VAL A 265 -18.79 5.17 -3.17
N ALA A 266 -18.82 4.63 -1.95
CA ALA A 266 -17.68 3.93 -1.38
C ALA A 266 -17.41 2.63 -2.15
N CYS A 267 -18.46 1.88 -2.49
CA CYS A 267 -18.37 0.66 -3.29
C CYS A 267 -17.88 0.93 -4.72
N VAL A 268 -18.41 1.97 -5.38
CA VAL A 268 -17.97 2.38 -6.71
C VAL A 268 -16.49 2.78 -6.69
N LEU A 269 -16.04 3.54 -5.68
CA LEU A 269 -14.63 3.90 -5.54
C LEU A 269 -13.75 2.68 -5.24
N ALA A 270 -14.21 1.73 -4.42
CA ALA A 270 -13.51 0.47 -4.17
C ALA A 270 -13.36 -0.35 -5.47
N PHE A 271 -14.39 -0.43 -6.29
CA PHE A 271 -14.31 -1.10 -7.59
C PHE A 271 -13.38 -0.34 -8.56
N ALA A 272 -13.61 0.96 -8.73
CA ALA A 272 -13.04 1.77 -9.80
C ALA A 272 -11.56 2.10 -9.63
N THR A 273 -10.96 1.99 -8.44
CA THR A 273 -9.52 2.29 -8.26
C THR A 273 -8.65 1.04 -8.14
N ARG A 274 -9.25 -0.15 -8.03
CA ARG A 274 -8.54 -1.39 -7.63
C ARG A 274 -8.65 -2.54 -8.64
N ASN A 275 -9.39 -2.37 -9.73
CA ASN A 275 -9.65 -3.41 -10.73
C ASN A 275 -9.16 -3.04 -12.13
N TYR A 276 -7.84 -2.82 -12.27
CA TYR A 276 -7.15 -2.71 -13.56
C TYR A 276 -5.93 -3.61 -13.58
#